data_AF-A0A353RBD4-F1
#
_entry.id   AF-A0A353RBD4-F1
#
_cell.length_a   1.000
_cell.length_b   1.000
_cell.length_c   1.000
_cell.angle_alpha   90.00
_cell.angle_beta   90.00
_cell.angle_gamma   90.00
#
_symmetry.space_group_name_H-M   'P 1'
#
loop_
_entity.id
_entity.type
_entity.pdbx_description
1 polymer ?
#
loop_
_entity_poly.entity_id
_entity_poly.type
_entity_poly.pdbx_seq_one_letter_code
_entity_poly.pdbx_strand_id
1 'polypeptide(L)'
;EGIAFQMLTNPVAILGNDKGWVTGMRCIRMELGEPDDSGRRRPVEIPGSGFDIPCDVAIIALGTSSNPLIARTTPGLEINRHNGIVADEKGVTSRPGVFAGGDVVT
;
A
#
# COMPACT_ATOMS: atom_id res chain seq x y z
N GLU A 1 12.78 23.22 -2.70
CA GLU A 1 13.02 21.82 -3.09
C GLU A 1 12.33 21.38 -4.40
N GLY A 2 11.42 22.16 -5.01
CA GLY A 2 11.06 21.97 -6.43
C GLY A 2 10.27 20.69 -6.78
N ILE A 3 9.71 19.99 -5.79
CA ILE A 3 8.93 18.77 -6.01
C ILE A 3 7.61 19.08 -6.72
N ALA A 4 7.34 18.37 -7.81
CA ALA A 4 6.09 18.44 -8.55
C ALA A 4 5.11 17.37 -8.06
N PHE A 5 3.93 17.80 -7.61
CA PHE A 5 2.87 16.90 -7.15
C PHE A 5 1.85 16.67 -8.27
N GLN A 6 1.67 15.40 -8.65
CA GLN A 6 0.59 14.97 -9.55
C GLN A 6 -0.55 14.40 -8.71
N MET A 7 -1.47 15.28 -8.28
CA MET A 7 -2.65 14.86 -7.52
C MET A 7 -3.62 14.09 -8.43
N LEU A 8 -4.47 13.24 -7.82
CA LEU A 8 -5.52 12.50 -8.54
C LEU A 8 -4.99 11.77 -9.79
N THR A 9 -3.86 11.10 -9.62
CA THR A 9 -3.14 10.41 -10.69
C THR A 9 -2.84 9.00 -10.21
N ASN A 10 -3.45 8.00 -10.85
CA ASN A 10 -3.27 6.60 -10.48
C ASN A 10 -2.35 5.90 -11.49
N PRO A 11 -1.20 5.36 -11.08
CA PRO A 11 -0.36 4.49 -11.92
C PRO A 11 -1.10 3.21 -12.31
N VAL A 12 -1.10 2.85 -13.59
CA VAL A 12 -1.70 1.61 -14.11
C VAL A 12 -0.69 0.69 -14.78
N ALA A 13 0.46 1.19 -15.21
CA ALA A 13 1.56 0.36 -15.70
C ALA A 13 2.92 1.05 -15.57
N ILE A 14 3.97 0.28 -15.31
CA ILE A 14 5.36 0.71 -15.50
C ILE A 14 5.74 0.37 -16.95
N LEU A 15 6.21 1.37 -17.69
CA LEU A 15 6.65 1.21 -19.07
C LEU A 15 8.14 0.88 -19.08
N GLY A 16 8.54 -0.06 -19.93
CA GLY A 16 9.94 -0.44 -20.08
C GLY A 16 10.34 -0.69 -21.52
N ASN A 17 11.64 -0.76 -21.77
CA ASN A 17 12.22 -1.10 -23.06
C ASN A 17 12.66 -2.58 -23.13
N ASP A 18 13.11 -3.01 -24.30
CA ASP A 18 13.55 -4.40 -24.57
C ASP A 18 14.75 -4.85 -23.71
N LYS A 19 15.43 -3.92 -23.06
CA LYS A 19 16.56 -4.18 -22.16
C LYS A 19 16.13 -4.27 -20.69
N GLY A 20 14.83 -4.15 -20.40
CA GLY A 20 14.27 -4.23 -19.04
C GLY A 20 14.41 -2.95 -18.22
N TRP A 21 14.72 -1.80 -18.84
CA TRP A 21 14.80 -0.52 -18.13
C TRP A 21 13.47 0.22 -18.17
N VAL A 22 13.15 0.92 -17.07
CA VAL A 22 12.00 1.82 -16.99
C VAL A 22 12.20 2.99 -17.95
N THR A 23 11.14 3.33 -18.68
CA THR A 23 11.12 4.49 -19.59
C THR A 23 9.97 5.47 -19.27
N GLY A 24 9.05 5.05 -18.40
CA GLY A 24 7.97 5.89 -17.92
C GLY A 24 6.95 5.12 -17.12
N MET A 25 5.85 5.79 -16.82
CA MET A 25 4.71 5.24 -16.11
C MET A 25 3.43 5.67 -16.81
N ARG A 26 2.57 4.70 -17.13
CA ARG A 26 1.22 4.99 -17.60
C ARG A 26 0.33 5.25 -16.40
N CYS A 27 -0.40 6.34 -16.47
CA CYS A 27 -1.32 6.78 -15.44
C CYS A 27 -2.71 7.07 -16.01
N ILE A 28 -3.71 7.07 -15.14
CA ILE A 28 -5.07 7.55 -15.42
C ILE A 28 -5.41 8.68 -14.45
N ARG A 29 -6.20 9.67 -14.91
CA ARG A 29 -6.70 10.73 -14.03
C ARG A 29 -7.84 10.19 -13.18
N MET A 30 -7.89 10.69 -11.95
CA MET A 30 -8.94 10.38 -10.99
C MET A 30 -9.80 11.62 -10.75
N GLU A 31 -11.04 11.41 -10.36
CA GLU A 31 -11.90 12.43 -9.75
C GLU A 31 -12.31 11.98 -8.34
N LEU A 32 -12.76 12.93 -7.53
CA LEU A 32 -13.24 12.62 -6.19
C LEU A 32 -14.71 12.18 -6.27
N GLY A 33 -15.00 10.96 -5.84
CA GLY A 33 -16.35 10.46 -5.64
C GLY A 33 -16.92 10.85 -4.28
N GLU A 34 -17.85 10.04 -3.77
CA GLU A 34 -18.45 10.22 -2.45
C GLU A 34 -17.45 9.92 -1.31
N PRO A 35 -17.63 10.54 -0.12
CA PRO A 35 -16.88 10.22 1.07
C PRO A 35 -17.12 8.77 1.52
N ASP A 36 -16.06 8.12 2.00
CA ASP A 36 -16.15 6.84 2.71
C ASP A 36 -16.45 7.05 4.21
N ASP A 37 -16.50 5.96 4.97
CA ASP A 37 -16.78 5.95 6.41
C ASP A 37 -15.75 6.76 7.24
N SER A 38 -14.57 7.04 6.68
CA SER A 38 -13.56 7.91 7.30
C SER A 38 -13.75 9.40 6.97
N GLY A 39 -14.74 9.72 6.14
CA GLY A 39 -14.98 11.06 5.58
C GLY A 39 -14.09 11.40 4.38
N ARG A 40 -13.22 10.47 3.95
CA ARG A 40 -12.32 10.70 2.82
C ARG A 40 -13.05 10.38 1.51
N ARG A 41 -13.04 11.33 0.57
CA ARG A 41 -13.59 11.11 -0.77
C ARG A 41 -12.76 10.06 -1.52
N ARG A 42 -13.44 9.03 -2.03
CA ARG A 42 -12.77 7.95 -2.79
C ARG A 42 -12.35 8.46 -4.17
N PRO A 43 -11.13 8.16 -4.63
CA PRO A 43 -10.75 8.44 -6.01
C PRO A 43 -11.48 7.48 -6.96
N VAL A 44 -12.05 8.01 -8.04
CA VAL A 44 -12.74 7.27 -9.11
C VAL A 44 -12.03 7.55 -10.43
N GLU A 45 -11.80 6.53 -11.24
CA GLU A 45 -11.13 6.68 -12.54
C GLU A 45 -11.98 7.52 -13.51
N ILE A 46 -11.35 8.42 -14.25
CA ILE A 46 -11.96 9.12 -15.38
C ILE A 46 -11.67 8.30 -16.65
N PRO A 47 -12.65 7.61 -17.26
CA PRO A 47 -12.40 6.76 -18.43
C PRO A 47 -11.81 7.56 -19.60
N GLY A 48 -10.85 6.96 -20.30
CA GLY A 48 -10.19 7.60 -21.45
C GLY A 48 -9.19 8.70 -21.10
N SER A 49 -8.94 8.99 -19.82
CA SER A 49 -8.00 10.03 -19.36
C SER A 49 -6.54 9.55 -19.25
N GLY A 50 -6.20 8.44 -19.91
CA GLY A 50 -4.87 7.83 -19.83
C GLY A 50 -3.76 8.73 -20.39
N PHE A 51 -2.62 8.78 -19.70
CA PHE A 51 -1.45 9.53 -20.12
C PHE A 51 -0.16 8.90 -19.57
N ASP A 52 0.96 9.16 -20.25
CA ASP A 52 2.26 8.63 -19.86
C ASP A 52 3.12 9.73 -19.22
N ILE A 53 3.78 9.41 -18.11
CA ILE A 53 4.77 10.25 -17.43
C ILE A 53 6.16 9.67 -17.76
N PRO A 54 7.02 10.38 -18.52
CA PRO A 54 8.37 9.90 -18.79
C PRO A 54 9.22 9.94 -17.51
N CYS A 55 9.87 8.83 -17.19
CA CYS A 55 10.80 8.71 -16.08
C CYS A 55 11.72 7.50 -16.25
N ASP A 56 12.92 7.58 -15.68
CA ASP A 56 13.90 6.48 -15.70
C ASP A 56 13.85 5.63 -14.42
N VAL A 57 13.21 6.15 -13.35
CA VAL A 57 13.15 5.52 -12.04
C VAL A 57 11.75 5.68 -11.44
N ALA A 58 11.19 4.58 -10.95
CA ALA A 58 9.95 4.55 -10.17
C ALA A 58 10.23 3.98 -8.78
N ILE A 59 9.85 4.71 -7.73
CA ILE A 59 9.98 4.29 -6.33
C ILE A 59 8.57 4.03 -5.79
N ILE A 60 8.29 2.77 -5.42
CA ILE A 60 6.97 2.37 -4.91
C ILE A 60 6.89 2.63 -3.42
N ALA A 61 6.08 3.62 -3.03
CA ALA A 61 5.90 4.05 -1.64
C ALA A 61 4.42 3.94 -1.19
N LEU A 62 3.77 2.80 -1.48
CA LEU A 62 2.35 2.56 -1.18
C LEU A 62 2.07 2.16 0.28
N GLY A 63 3.10 2.14 1.13
CA GLY A 63 3.05 1.58 2.47
C GLY A 63 3.58 0.14 2.51
N THR A 64 3.74 -0.38 3.72
CA THR A 64 4.21 -1.75 3.96
C THR A 64 3.18 -2.53 4.75
N SER A 65 3.25 -3.85 4.69
CA SER A 65 2.40 -4.75 5.48
C SER A 65 3.28 -5.64 6.35
N SER A 66 2.69 -6.13 7.45
CA SER A 66 3.34 -7.05 8.37
C SER A 66 3.84 -8.30 7.65
N ASN A 67 5.08 -8.71 7.97
CA ASN A 67 5.70 -9.87 7.34
C ASN A 67 4.93 -11.16 7.70
N PRO A 68 4.33 -11.87 6.73
CA PRO A 68 3.49 -13.02 7.02
C PRO A 68 4.28 -14.24 7.53
N LEU A 69 5.61 -14.25 7.40
CA LEU A 69 6.43 -15.40 7.81
C LEU A 69 6.35 -15.69 9.31
N ILE A 70 6.29 -14.66 10.16
CA ILE A 70 6.26 -14.85 11.62
C ILE A 70 4.99 -15.61 12.02
N ALA A 71 3.83 -15.17 11.53
CA ALA A 71 2.56 -15.85 11.78
C ALA A 71 2.55 -17.28 11.25
N ARG A 72 3.06 -17.50 10.03
CA ARG A 72 3.07 -18.83 9.39
C ARG A 72 4.00 -19.83 10.06
N THR A 73 5.07 -19.36 10.70
CA THR A 73 6.12 -20.21 11.31
C THR A 73 5.96 -20.36 12.82
N THR A 74 5.01 -19.65 13.42
CA THR A 74 4.76 -19.64 14.88
C THR A 74 3.37 -20.19 15.17
N PRO A 75 3.21 -21.52 15.31
CA PRO A 75 1.92 -22.12 15.68
C PRO A 75 1.36 -21.51 16.96
N GLY A 76 0.04 -21.27 16.97
CA GLY A 76 -0.67 -20.66 18.09
C GLY A 76 -0.57 -19.13 18.17
N LEU A 77 -0.04 -18.46 17.13
CA LEU A 77 -0.03 -17.00 17.03
C LEU A 77 -1.12 -16.54 16.06
N GLU A 78 -2.16 -15.91 16.61
CA GLU A 78 -3.29 -15.37 15.85
C GLU A 78 -2.93 -14.04 15.17
N ILE A 79 -3.49 -13.84 13.98
CA ILE A 79 -3.35 -12.63 13.19
C ILE A 79 -4.70 -12.08 12.74
N ASN A 80 -4.78 -10.77 12.57
CA ASN A 80 -5.93 -10.10 11.99
C ASN A 80 -5.93 -10.25 10.45
N ARG A 81 -7.00 -9.76 9.79
CA ARG A 81 -7.14 -9.81 8.32
C ARG A 81 -6.07 -9.03 7.55
N HIS A 82 -5.31 -8.17 8.22
CA HIS A 82 -4.23 -7.34 7.68
C HIS A 82 -2.84 -7.92 8.01
N ASN A 83 -2.76 -9.17 8.50
CA ASN A 83 -1.53 -9.84 8.96
C ASN A 83 -0.87 -9.21 10.21
N GLY A 84 -1.56 -8.31 10.91
CA GLY A 84 -1.12 -7.82 12.22
C GLY A 84 -1.32 -8.90 13.30
N ILE A 85 -0.40 -8.98 14.26
CA ILE A 85 -0.48 -9.90 15.40
C ILE A 85 -1.60 -9.42 16.33
N VAL A 86 -2.53 -10.33 16.66
CA VAL A 86 -3.58 -10.04 17.63
C VAL A 86 -2.96 -10.03 19.02
N ALA A 87 -3.07 -8.90 19.70
CA ALA A 87 -2.64 -8.73 21.08
C ALA A 87 -3.66 -7.89 21.86
N ASP A 88 -3.75 -8.13 23.18
CA ASP A 88 -4.58 -7.30 24.06
C ASP A 88 -3.93 -5.95 24.40
N GLU A 89 -4.59 -5.13 25.23
CA GLU A 89 -4.07 -3.81 25.65
C GLU A 89 -2.74 -3.88 26.41
N LYS A 90 -2.35 -5.06 26.91
CA LYS A 90 -1.07 -5.32 27.59
C LYS A 90 -0.04 -5.95 26.66
N GLY A 91 -0.36 -6.13 25.38
CA GLY A 91 0.48 -6.75 24.37
C GLY A 91 0.51 -8.28 24.42
N VAL A 92 -0.37 -8.92 25.20
CA VAL A 92 -0.41 -10.39 25.32
C VAL A 92 -1.01 -10.99 24.06
N THR A 93 -0.30 -11.94 23.44
CA THR A 93 -0.78 -12.67 22.25
C THR A 93 -1.46 -13.98 22.62
N SER A 94 -2.07 -14.66 21.64
CA SER A 94 -2.62 -16.01 21.80
C SER A 94 -1.57 -17.09 22.10
N ARG A 95 -0.27 -16.81 21.92
CA ARG A 95 0.81 -17.73 22.24
C ARG A 95 1.40 -17.43 23.61
N PRO A 96 1.36 -18.39 24.58
CA PRO A 96 1.95 -18.18 25.90
C PRO A 96 3.43 -17.78 25.85
N GLY A 97 3.77 -16.73 26.60
CA GLY A 97 5.13 -16.19 26.66
C GLY A 97 5.54 -15.29 25.48
N VAL A 98 4.62 -15.02 24.54
CA VAL A 98 4.87 -14.14 23.39
C VAL A 98 4.00 -12.88 23.52
N PHE A 99 4.64 -11.72 23.34
CA PHE A 99 4.01 -10.40 23.39
C PHE A 99 4.27 -9.65 22.07
N ALA A 100 3.39 -8.73 21.71
CA ALA A 100 3.52 -7.89 20.51
C ALA A 100 3.13 -6.43 20.79
N GLY A 101 3.70 -5.50 20.02
CA GLY A 101 3.42 -4.06 20.11
C GLY A 101 4.02 -3.27 18.93
N GLY A 102 3.59 -2.02 18.77
CA GLY A 102 3.94 -1.17 17.62
C GLY A 102 3.08 -1.45 16.39
N ASP A 103 3.54 -1.07 15.19
CA ASP A 103 2.78 -1.19 13.94
C ASP A 103 2.33 -2.63 13.60
N VAL A 104 3.00 -3.63 14.19
CA VAL A 104 2.65 -5.04 13.96
C VAL A 104 1.31 -5.44 14.60
N VAL A 105 0.75 -4.66 15.52
CA VAL A 105 -0.54 -4.96 16.18
C VAL A 105 -1.72 -4.15 15.65
N THR A 106 -1.49 -3.25 14.68
CA THR A 106 -2.55 -2.44 14.04
C THR A 106 -3.27 -3.14 12.89
#